data_AF-A0A6F9C7R8-F1
#
_entry.id   AF-A0A6F9C7R8-F1
#
_cell.length_a   1.000
_cell.length_b   1.000
_cell.length_c   1.000
_cell.angle_alpha   90.00
_cell.angle_beta   90.00
_cell.angle_gamma   90.00
#
_symmetry.space_group_name_H-M   'P 1'
#
loop_
_entity.id
_entity.type
_entity.pdbx_description
1 polymer ?
#
loop_
_entity_poly.entity_id
_entity_poly.type
_entity_poly.pdbx_seq_one_letter_code
_entity_poly.pdbx_strand_id
1 'polypeptide(L)'
;MRSDGVEVEDGYYSHRPKEKVRVDSNNENSVPKDFENIDNSNFGARSQPQRQPPGGASSNKRREKLQENAHAQQAAWKDNAPILSRSSNEVLQYGRAVAQNGSLPVGPKAIGAGLAGVGSRNHHTRSSQPQSQGQVQSHPQSQSHPKTQHRHQHPHQTKKQATAAPLEVVYDQPPKCEISGKEAISALSRAKTKECRQQIAEVYCRHKEGQLMPEKVTRYCPIEGKANANVAWEEDSSEAPPSAPVRIAFVLVVHGRASRQFQRLFKAIYHTSHYYYIHIDQYPNVRVTPWRMATIWGGASLLTMYLRSMADLITMTDWSWDFFINLSAADYPIRTNSQLVAFLSKYRDMNFIKFIRKQGLDRLFFECDTHMWRLGDRKIPEGISVDGGSDWFLLNRAFVEYVIKSQDDLSFFHTVLENSAHCESMVDNNLRITNWNRKLGSNNPAYFEASVNQEIVNQLDGYLFGPMPQGTPGLQAYWESAFDEADGVATLSDTQLTHYHAFALHLYFQSDQFQGYLVKHHATNLATSKLETLETWVMPRKTYKVASPPSTFNRLQFAE
;
A
#
# COMPACT_ATOMS: atom_id res chain seq x y z
N MET A 1 12.25 69.18 40.98
CA MET A 1 11.48 69.10 42.23
C MET A 1 10.04 68.75 41.87
N ARG A 2 9.49 67.71 42.51
CA ARG A 2 8.09 67.23 42.56
C ARG A 2 7.48 66.82 41.21
N SER A 3 7.36 65.53 40.92
CA SER A 3 6.38 64.53 41.43
C SER A 3 5.03 64.69 40.75
N ASP A 4 4.71 63.78 39.84
CA ASP A 4 3.36 63.29 39.59
C ASP A 4 3.46 61.88 39.00
N GLY A 5 2.88 60.91 39.70
CA GLY A 5 2.74 59.53 39.28
C GLY A 5 1.28 59.15 39.39
N VAL A 6 0.69 58.71 38.28
CA VAL A 6 -0.66 58.15 38.21
C VAL A 6 -0.56 56.84 37.44
N GLU A 7 -1.00 55.77 38.10
CA GLU A 7 -1.19 54.41 37.57
C GLU A 7 -2.30 54.38 36.53
N VAL A 8 -2.11 53.61 35.46
CA VAL A 8 -3.14 53.29 34.46
C VAL A 8 -3.33 51.77 34.44
N GLU A 9 -4.55 51.33 34.75
CA GLU A 9 -5.06 50.00 34.43
C GLU A 9 -5.37 49.91 32.93
N ASP A 10 -4.62 49.09 32.19
CA ASP A 10 -4.91 48.78 30.78
C ASP A 10 -5.76 47.51 30.65
N GLY A 11 -6.99 47.71 30.19
CA GLY A 11 -7.91 46.64 29.78
C GLY A 11 -7.44 45.96 28.50
N TYR A 12 -7.25 44.63 28.57
CA TYR A 12 -6.93 43.80 27.41
C TYR A 12 -8.16 43.61 26.49
N TYR A 13 -8.22 44.37 25.41
CA TYR A 13 -9.08 44.09 24.26
C TYR A 13 -8.38 43.09 23.30
N SER A 14 -9.03 41.96 23.06
CA SER A 14 -8.60 40.90 22.13
C SER A 14 -8.63 41.38 20.67
N HIS A 15 -7.46 41.70 20.10
CA HIS A 15 -7.30 41.86 18.66
C HIS A 15 -7.15 40.49 17.96
N ARG A 16 -8.19 40.06 17.24
CA ARG A 16 -8.10 39.01 16.20
C ARG A 16 -7.30 39.54 15.00
N PRO A 17 -6.19 38.91 14.58
CA PRO A 17 -5.60 39.17 13.27
C PRO A 17 -6.39 38.41 12.19
N LYS A 18 -6.74 39.14 11.12
CA LYS A 18 -7.40 38.64 9.92
C LYS A 18 -6.63 37.47 9.30
N GLU A 19 -7.38 36.42 9.00
CA GLU A 19 -6.98 35.19 8.32
C GLU A 19 -6.24 35.50 7.01
N LYS A 20 -4.92 35.28 7.00
CA LYS A 20 -4.15 35.15 5.76
C LYS A 20 -4.43 33.77 5.22
N VAL A 21 -5.17 33.70 4.11
CA VAL A 21 -5.32 32.50 3.28
C VAL A 21 -3.91 31.99 2.96
N ARG A 22 -3.52 30.89 3.62
CA ARG A 22 -2.35 30.11 3.25
C ARG A 22 -2.73 29.38 1.96
N VAL A 23 -1.91 29.60 0.94
CA VAL A 23 -1.88 28.78 -0.28
C VAL A 23 -1.33 27.43 0.16
N ASP A 24 -2.18 26.40 0.12
CA ASP A 24 -1.79 25.02 0.43
C ASP A 24 -0.76 24.55 -0.59
N SER A 25 0.49 24.47 -0.17
CA SER A 25 1.55 23.70 -0.81
C SER A 25 1.41 22.24 -0.41
N ASN A 26 1.50 21.36 -1.42
CA ASN A 26 1.83 19.94 -1.34
C ASN A 26 0.75 19.01 -0.77
N ASN A 27 -0.13 18.52 -1.66
CA ASN A 27 -0.74 17.19 -1.53
C ASN A 27 -0.52 16.41 -2.83
N GLU A 28 0.71 15.93 -3.02
CA GLU A 28 1.03 14.94 -4.05
C GLU A 28 0.25 13.66 -3.74
N ASN A 29 -0.47 13.13 -4.73
CA ASN A 29 -1.46 12.02 -4.71
C ASN A 29 -2.93 12.38 -4.45
N SER A 30 -3.33 13.62 -4.74
CA SER A 30 -4.76 13.98 -4.79
C SER A 30 -5.41 13.58 -6.12
N VAL A 31 -6.23 12.54 -6.09
CA VAL A 31 -7.22 12.22 -7.14
C VAL A 31 -8.19 13.43 -7.33
N PRO A 32 -8.64 13.76 -8.55
CA PRO A 32 -9.61 14.83 -8.78
C PRO A 32 -10.90 14.68 -7.95
N LYS A 33 -11.48 15.81 -7.52
CA LYS A 33 -12.55 15.93 -6.51
C LYS A 33 -13.94 15.39 -6.89
N ASP A 34 -14.08 14.54 -7.90
CA ASP A 34 -15.41 14.17 -8.46
C ASP A 34 -15.97 12.83 -7.93
N PHE A 35 -15.61 12.42 -6.70
CA PHE A 35 -15.83 11.08 -6.15
C PHE A 35 -17.05 10.95 -5.19
N GLU A 36 -18.18 11.64 -5.42
CA GLU A 36 -19.15 11.87 -4.34
C GLU A 36 -20.21 10.79 -4.00
N ASN A 37 -20.49 9.73 -4.78
CA ASN A 37 -21.49 8.73 -4.33
C ASN A 37 -21.27 7.28 -4.80
N ILE A 38 -20.91 6.37 -3.88
CA ILE A 38 -20.97 4.90 -4.04
C ILE A 38 -21.63 4.32 -2.77
N ASP A 39 -22.60 3.42 -2.97
CA ASP A 39 -23.48 2.83 -1.94
C ASP A 39 -22.97 1.43 -1.52
N ASN A 40 -22.85 1.18 -0.22
CA ASN A 40 -22.32 -0.09 0.37
C ASN A 40 -23.43 -1.16 0.47
N SER A 41 -24.06 -1.51 -0.65
CA SER A 41 -25.14 -2.50 -0.67
C SER A 41 -24.59 -3.91 -0.95
N ASN A 42 -23.95 -4.53 0.06
CA ASN A 42 -23.63 -5.96 0.04
C ASN A 42 -24.19 -6.73 1.27
N PHE A 43 -25.17 -6.16 1.97
CA PHE A 43 -25.98 -6.88 2.94
C PHE A 43 -27.22 -7.46 2.25
N GLY A 44 -27.42 -8.77 2.39
CA GLY A 44 -28.29 -9.59 1.54
C GLY A 44 -29.80 -9.36 1.62
N ALA A 45 -30.47 -10.09 0.72
CA ALA A 45 -31.90 -10.43 0.63
C ALA A 45 -32.92 -9.28 0.71
N ARG A 46 -33.30 -8.74 -0.45
CA ARG A 46 -34.55 -7.97 -0.61
C ARG A 46 -35.76 -8.91 -0.56
N SER A 47 -36.34 -9.10 0.62
CA SER A 47 -37.79 -9.31 0.72
C SER A 47 -38.47 -7.95 0.69
N GLN A 48 -39.23 -7.66 -0.37
CA GLN A 48 -40.06 -6.45 -0.48
C GLN A 48 -41.08 -6.39 0.67
N PRO A 49 -41.35 -5.19 1.24
CA PRO A 49 -42.65 -4.93 1.83
C PRO A 49 -43.41 -3.85 1.03
N GLN A 50 -44.64 -4.22 0.70
CA GLN A 50 -45.72 -3.35 0.24
C GLN A 50 -45.84 -2.07 1.09
N ARG A 51 -46.10 -0.95 0.40
CA ARG A 51 -46.42 0.36 1.00
C ARG A 51 -47.69 0.31 1.84
N GLN A 52 -47.64 0.74 3.11
CA GLN A 52 -48.76 1.33 3.86
C GLN A 52 -48.24 2.39 4.88
N PRO A 53 -49.09 3.36 5.32
CA PRO A 53 -48.68 4.70 5.79
C PRO A 53 -48.41 4.80 7.32
N PRO A 54 -47.98 5.97 7.86
CA PRO A 54 -47.17 6.01 9.08
C PRO A 54 -48.00 6.10 10.36
N GLY A 55 -47.60 5.34 11.38
CA GLY A 55 -48.07 5.45 12.76
C GLY A 55 -46.92 5.15 13.73
N GLY A 56 -46.65 6.09 14.64
CA GLY A 56 -45.52 6.08 15.56
C GLY A 56 -45.66 5.17 16.79
N ALA A 57 -44.58 5.13 17.58
CA ALA A 57 -44.42 4.50 18.90
C ALA A 57 -44.14 2.99 18.95
N SER A 58 -42.95 2.56 18.50
CA SER A 58 -42.35 1.26 18.92
C SER A 58 -40.81 1.20 18.88
N SER A 59 -40.11 2.25 18.42
CA SER A 59 -38.65 2.18 18.20
C SER A 59 -37.77 2.20 19.46
N ASN A 60 -38.27 2.65 20.62
CA ASN A 60 -37.44 2.77 21.83
C ASN A 60 -37.26 1.44 22.59
N LYS A 61 -38.30 0.59 22.68
CA LYS A 61 -38.21 -0.69 23.41
C LYS A 61 -37.30 -1.72 22.72
N ARG A 62 -37.14 -1.64 21.40
CA ARG A 62 -36.27 -2.55 20.65
C ARG A 62 -34.79 -2.17 20.79
N ARG A 63 -34.49 -0.89 21.04
CA ARG A 63 -33.12 -0.38 21.22
C ARG A 63 -32.59 -0.65 22.63
N GLU A 64 -33.43 -0.56 23.65
CA GLU A 64 -33.06 -0.93 25.04
C GLU A 64 -32.76 -2.43 25.18
N LYS A 65 -33.57 -3.31 24.57
CA LYS A 65 -33.33 -4.76 24.61
C LYS A 65 -32.03 -5.21 23.91
N LEU A 66 -31.57 -4.47 22.90
CA LEU A 66 -30.30 -4.76 22.21
C LEU A 66 -29.10 -4.27 23.03
N GLN A 67 -29.25 -3.19 23.82
CA GLN A 67 -28.21 -2.71 24.73
C GLN A 67 -28.08 -3.55 26.00
N GLU A 68 -29.19 -4.04 26.58
CA GLU A 68 -29.14 -4.96 27.73
C GLU A 68 -28.46 -6.29 27.39
N ASN A 69 -28.74 -6.87 26.20
CA ASN A 69 -28.11 -8.11 25.76
C ASN A 69 -26.60 -7.94 25.50
N ALA A 70 -26.17 -6.77 25.03
CA ALA A 70 -24.75 -6.46 24.84
C ALA A 70 -24.01 -6.31 26.18
N HIS A 71 -24.65 -5.69 27.18
CA HIS A 71 -24.07 -5.56 28.52
C HIS A 71 -24.03 -6.89 29.30
N ALA A 72 -25.03 -7.75 29.13
CA ALA A 72 -25.05 -9.09 29.74
C ALA A 72 -23.95 -10.01 29.17
N GLN A 73 -23.67 -9.94 27.86
CA GLN A 73 -22.56 -10.68 27.24
C GLN A 73 -21.19 -10.17 27.71
N GLN A 74 -21.05 -8.86 27.94
CA GLN A 74 -19.81 -8.27 28.44
C GLN A 74 -19.54 -8.57 29.93
N ALA A 75 -20.59 -8.77 30.74
CA ALA A 75 -20.47 -9.16 32.15
C ALA A 75 -20.06 -10.64 32.29
N ALA A 76 -20.66 -11.55 31.52
CA ALA A 76 -20.33 -12.98 31.53
C ALA A 76 -18.88 -13.27 31.07
N TRP A 77 -18.23 -12.34 30.36
CA TRP A 77 -16.83 -12.45 29.92
C TRP A 77 -15.82 -12.02 30.99
N LYS A 78 -16.21 -11.22 31.99
CA LYS A 78 -15.29 -10.81 33.07
C LYS A 78 -15.12 -11.88 34.13
N ASP A 79 -16.08 -12.79 34.28
CA ASP A 79 -16.09 -13.80 35.35
C ASP A 79 -15.29 -15.07 35.02
N ASN A 80 -14.78 -15.23 33.79
CA ASN A 80 -14.04 -16.44 33.34
C ASN A 80 -12.55 -16.20 33.00
N ALA A 81 -11.96 -15.09 33.43
CA ALA A 81 -10.51 -14.88 33.31
C ALA A 81 -9.77 -15.45 34.54
N PRO A 82 -8.78 -16.35 34.40
CA PRO A 82 -8.00 -16.82 35.53
C PRO A 82 -7.14 -15.68 36.09
N ILE A 83 -7.37 -15.36 37.36
CA ILE A 83 -6.62 -14.37 38.14
C ILE A 83 -5.23 -14.95 38.45
N LEU A 84 -4.17 -14.35 37.89
CA LEU A 84 -2.83 -14.46 38.46
C LEU A 84 -2.26 -13.06 38.69
N SER A 85 -2.24 -12.72 39.97
CA SER A 85 -1.60 -11.53 40.50
C SER A 85 -0.12 -11.82 40.83
N ARG A 86 0.67 -10.75 40.71
CA ARG A 86 1.99 -10.47 41.31
C ARG A 86 3.22 -10.49 40.38
N SER A 87 3.94 -9.39 40.56
CA SER A 87 5.23 -8.97 40.05
C SER A 87 6.36 -9.98 40.30
N SER A 88 7.25 -10.11 39.31
CA SER A 88 8.69 -10.33 39.55
C SER A 88 9.49 -9.75 38.38
N ASN A 89 10.21 -8.66 38.63
CA ASN A 89 11.44 -8.36 37.91
C ASN A 89 12.47 -9.41 38.36
N GLU A 90 12.79 -10.40 37.53
CA GLU A 90 13.98 -11.21 37.72
C GLU A 90 14.72 -11.42 36.39
N VAL A 91 16.00 -11.06 36.45
CA VAL A 91 17.02 -11.27 35.42
C VAL A 91 17.37 -12.76 35.42
N LEU A 92 17.13 -13.45 34.31
CA LEU A 92 17.59 -14.84 34.15
C LEU A 92 19.06 -14.86 33.71
N GLN A 93 19.94 -15.22 34.65
CA GLN A 93 21.33 -15.58 34.38
C GLN A 93 21.41 -16.98 33.77
N TYR A 94 22.12 -17.11 32.64
CA TYR A 94 22.46 -18.39 32.04
C TYR A 94 23.54 -19.12 32.87
N GLY A 95 23.13 -20.14 33.62
CA GLY A 95 24.02 -21.08 34.29
C GLY A 95 24.29 -22.31 33.42
N ARG A 96 25.58 -22.60 33.21
CA ARG A 96 26.12 -23.88 32.72
C ARG A 96 25.55 -25.05 33.52
N ALA A 97 25.06 -26.07 32.84
CA ALA A 97 24.93 -27.41 33.41
C ALA A 97 25.58 -28.45 32.48
N VAL A 98 26.54 -29.16 33.07
CA VAL A 98 27.27 -30.32 32.56
C VAL A 98 26.32 -31.52 32.51
N ALA A 99 26.39 -32.33 31.45
CA ALA A 99 25.84 -33.68 31.44
C ALA A 99 26.88 -34.66 30.88
N GLN A 100 27.25 -35.64 31.70
CA GLN A 100 28.08 -36.78 31.35
C GLN A 100 27.21 -37.97 30.88
N ASN A 101 27.77 -38.67 29.88
CA ASN A 101 27.71 -40.11 29.56
C ASN A 101 26.39 -40.81 29.19
N GLY A 102 26.45 -41.50 28.02
CA GLY A 102 25.53 -42.58 27.64
C GLY A 102 25.64 -43.08 26.19
N SER A 103 26.78 -43.67 25.81
CA SER A 103 27.00 -44.79 24.85
C SER A 103 26.26 -44.92 23.50
N LEU A 104 27.08 -45.06 22.44
CA LEU A 104 26.84 -45.54 21.06
C LEU A 104 26.46 -47.05 20.98
N PRO A 105 26.04 -47.55 19.79
CA PRO A 105 26.99 -48.21 18.87
C PRO A 105 26.82 -47.84 17.37
N VAL A 106 27.88 -47.42 16.65
CA VAL A 106 28.77 -48.18 15.71
C VAL A 106 28.28 -48.17 14.25
N GLY A 107 29.21 -47.82 13.34
CA GLY A 107 29.08 -47.60 11.88
C GLY A 107 29.02 -48.86 11.00
N PRO A 108 29.36 -48.77 9.69
CA PRO A 108 30.74 -48.49 9.19
C PRO A 108 30.82 -47.42 8.06
N LYS A 109 31.86 -46.57 7.92
CA LYS A 109 33.19 -46.74 7.23
C LYS A 109 33.09 -47.40 5.84
N ALA A 110 33.74 -47.03 4.74
CA ALA A 110 34.81 -46.08 4.33
C ALA A 110 34.62 -45.86 2.79
N ILE A 111 35.30 -44.98 2.03
CA ILE A 111 36.71 -44.97 1.61
C ILE A 111 36.95 -43.63 0.88
N GLY A 112 38.11 -43.02 1.11
CA GLY A 112 38.63 -41.92 0.30
C GLY A 112 39.82 -42.36 -0.58
N ALA A 113 40.11 -41.56 -1.61
CA ALA A 113 41.40 -41.29 -2.23
C ALA A 113 41.15 -40.13 -3.22
N GLY A 114 41.85 -39.00 -3.27
CA GLY A 114 43.16 -38.65 -2.74
C GLY A 114 44.22 -38.72 -3.84
N LEU A 115 44.69 -37.55 -4.30
CA LEU A 115 46.04 -37.16 -4.79
C LEU A 115 45.90 -36.07 -5.87
N ALA A 116 46.23 -34.81 -5.56
CA ALA A 116 47.58 -34.19 -5.55
C ALA A 116 48.09 -33.98 -6.99
N GLY A 117 48.51 -32.80 -7.45
CA GLY A 117 49.38 -31.75 -6.91
C GLY A 117 50.23 -31.32 -8.14
N VAL A 118 50.73 -30.10 -8.33
CA VAL A 118 51.80 -29.37 -7.60
C VAL A 118 52.09 -28.15 -8.52
N GLY A 119 52.08 -26.91 -8.04
CA GLY A 119 53.29 -26.14 -7.64
C GLY A 119 53.78 -25.23 -8.78
N SER A 120 54.43 -24.09 -8.59
CA SER A 120 55.13 -23.55 -7.43
C SER A 120 55.63 -22.11 -7.73
N ARG A 121 55.74 -21.27 -6.66
CA ARG A 121 56.85 -20.33 -6.32
C ARG A 121 57.09 -19.07 -7.21
N ASN A 122 57.62 -17.92 -6.75
CA ASN A 122 58.29 -17.48 -5.50
C ASN A 122 58.41 -15.92 -5.41
N HIS A 123 58.28 -15.38 -4.19
CA HIS A 123 59.09 -14.39 -3.44
C HIS A 123 59.94 -13.23 -4.06
N HIS A 124 59.84 -12.02 -3.43
CA HIS A 124 60.91 -11.16 -2.81
C HIS A 124 60.36 -9.72 -2.52
N THR A 125 60.23 -9.20 -1.29
CA THR A 125 61.13 -8.49 -0.32
C THR A 125 61.62 -7.05 -0.65
N ARG A 126 61.19 -6.07 0.20
CA ARG A 126 61.97 -5.05 1.00
C ARG A 126 61.88 -3.51 0.70
N SER A 127 61.72 -2.75 1.81
CA SER A 127 62.14 -1.34 2.15
C SER A 127 61.51 -0.15 1.40
N SER A 128 61.30 1.07 1.93
CA SER A 128 61.63 1.77 3.20
C SER A 128 60.92 3.15 3.24
N GLN A 129 60.74 3.70 4.45
CA GLN A 129 60.28 5.06 4.84
C GLN A 129 61.24 6.22 4.38
N PRO A 130 60.95 7.56 4.53
CA PRO A 130 60.56 8.21 5.81
C PRO A 130 59.63 9.47 5.78
N GLN A 131 59.33 9.96 6.98
CA GLN A 131 58.56 11.16 7.39
C GLN A 131 59.41 12.46 7.51
N SER A 132 58.74 13.62 7.56
CA SER A 132 59.10 14.86 8.32
C SER A 132 57.84 15.75 8.43
N GLN A 133 57.23 16.10 9.60
CA GLN A 133 57.57 17.13 10.63
C GLN A 133 58.02 18.48 10.05
N GLY A 134 57.56 19.70 10.41
CA GLY A 134 56.60 20.25 11.38
C GLY A 134 56.71 21.81 11.44
N GLN A 135 55.82 22.47 12.19
CA GLN A 135 55.96 23.77 12.92
C GLN A 135 55.68 25.19 12.32
N VAL A 136 54.75 25.90 13.01
CA VAL A 136 54.83 27.25 13.67
C VAL A 136 54.41 28.56 12.95
N GLN A 137 53.28 29.11 13.46
CA GLN A 137 52.87 30.48 13.89
C GLN A 137 53.28 31.82 13.19
N SER A 138 52.24 32.68 13.08
CA SER A 138 52.13 34.10 13.56
C SER A 138 51.90 35.25 12.55
N HIS A 139 51.09 36.22 13.01
CA HIS A 139 50.47 37.41 12.39
C HIS A 139 51.43 38.52 11.90
N PRO A 140 50.90 39.57 11.21
CA PRO A 140 50.59 40.83 11.92
C PRO A 140 49.22 41.49 11.59
N GLN A 141 48.71 42.24 12.57
CA GLN A 141 47.63 43.27 12.53
C GLN A 141 48.10 44.52 11.73
N SER A 142 47.27 45.45 11.22
CA SER A 142 46.50 46.43 12.02
C SER A 142 45.65 47.44 11.19
N GLN A 143 44.47 47.79 11.76
CA GLN A 143 43.75 49.10 11.80
C GLN A 143 43.10 49.67 10.50
N SER A 144 41.91 50.30 10.47
CA SER A 144 41.16 51.11 11.46
C SER A 144 39.62 51.19 11.17
N HIS A 145 38.84 51.58 12.18
CA HIS A 145 37.38 51.87 12.20
C HIS A 145 37.14 53.40 12.16
N PRO A 146 35.95 53.96 11.78
CA PRO A 146 34.78 53.97 12.68
C PRO A 146 33.36 53.99 12.06
N LYS A 147 32.39 53.85 13.00
CA LYS A 147 30.93 53.70 12.95
C LYS A 147 30.14 54.88 12.37
N THR A 148 28.94 54.62 11.81
CA THR A 148 27.72 55.42 12.08
C THR A 148 26.37 54.75 11.74
N GLN A 149 25.54 54.67 12.79
CA GLN A 149 24.08 54.74 12.97
C GLN A 149 23.08 54.56 11.80
N HIS A 150 22.16 53.60 12.00
CA HIS A 150 20.89 53.45 11.32
C HIS A 150 19.88 54.54 11.68
N ARG A 151 19.17 55.07 10.69
CA ARG A 151 17.90 55.80 10.84
C ARG A 151 16.92 55.32 9.77
N HIS A 152 15.75 54.87 10.23
CA HIS A 152 14.61 54.51 9.38
C HIS A 152 14.02 55.72 8.65
N GLN A 153 13.72 55.55 7.37
CA GLN A 153 12.67 56.31 6.66
C GLN A 153 12.13 55.47 5.48
N HIS A 154 10.83 55.19 5.51
CA HIS A 154 10.07 54.69 4.36
C HIS A 154 9.91 55.80 3.32
N PRO A 155 9.92 55.44 2.02
CA PRO A 155 8.91 56.00 1.13
C PRO A 155 8.18 54.92 0.33
N HIS A 156 6.87 55.17 0.17
CA HIS A 156 5.91 54.44 -0.63
C HIS A 156 6.41 54.09 -2.04
N GLN A 157 6.28 52.82 -2.43
CA GLN A 157 6.26 52.43 -3.84
C GLN A 157 4.98 51.65 -4.17
N THR A 158 4.39 52.09 -5.27
CA THR A 158 3.14 51.70 -5.89
C THR A 158 3.14 50.23 -6.34
N LYS A 159 2.00 49.56 -6.16
CA LYS A 159 1.74 48.19 -6.66
C LYS A 159 1.97 48.12 -8.17
N LYS A 160 3.03 47.43 -8.60
CA LYS A 160 3.08 46.79 -9.93
C LYS A 160 2.79 45.31 -9.75
N GLN A 161 1.73 44.83 -10.41
CA GLN A 161 1.43 43.42 -10.59
C GLN A 161 2.63 42.77 -11.29
N ALA A 162 3.28 41.81 -10.62
CA ALA A 162 4.23 40.92 -11.26
C ALA A 162 3.43 39.83 -12.00
N THR A 163 3.29 39.98 -13.31
CA THR A 163 2.96 38.87 -14.21
C THR A 163 4.14 37.89 -14.18
N ALA A 164 3.89 36.66 -13.75
CA ALA A 164 4.87 35.58 -13.82
C ALA A 164 5.28 35.36 -15.28
N ALA A 165 6.58 35.31 -15.55
CA ALA A 165 7.12 34.95 -16.85
C ALA A 165 6.71 33.49 -17.20
N PRO A 166 6.43 33.16 -18.47
CA PRO A 166 6.20 31.77 -18.87
C PRO A 166 7.48 30.97 -18.59
N LEU A 167 7.34 29.85 -17.89
CA LEU A 167 8.42 28.88 -17.76
C LEU A 167 8.78 28.40 -19.17
N GLU A 168 9.96 28.79 -19.69
CA GLU A 168 10.48 28.24 -20.95
C GLU A 168 10.79 26.76 -20.73
N VAL A 169 9.84 25.91 -21.11
CA VAL A 169 10.03 24.46 -21.14
C VAL A 169 11.00 24.15 -22.28
N VAL A 170 12.23 23.78 -21.94
CA VAL A 170 13.24 23.37 -22.92
C VAL A 170 12.92 21.95 -23.38
N TYR A 171 12.59 21.81 -24.66
CA TYR A 171 12.38 20.52 -25.33
C TYR A 171 13.65 20.13 -26.11
N ASP A 172 13.97 18.84 -26.15
CA ASP A 172 15.06 18.36 -27.03
C ASP A 172 14.63 18.37 -28.51
N GLN A 173 13.31 18.24 -28.77
CA GLN A 173 12.69 18.53 -30.06
C GLN A 173 11.43 19.37 -29.85
N PRO A 174 11.19 20.44 -30.63
CA PRO A 174 9.97 21.23 -30.49
C PRO A 174 8.72 20.34 -30.71
N PRO A 175 7.63 20.59 -29.96
CA PRO A 175 6.41 19.81 -30.09
C PRO A 175 5.87 19.88 -31.53
N LYS A 176 5.36 18.76 -32.03
CA LYS A 176 4.83 18.61 -33.41
C LYS A 176 3.61 19.51 -33.69
N CYS A 177 2.98 20.06 -32.65
CA CYS A 177 1.83 20.93 -32.73
C CYS A 177 1.86 22.01 -31.63
N GLU A 178 1.04 23.06 -31.79
CA GLU A 178 0.81 24.04 -30.73
C GLU A 178 0.01 23.43 -29.57
N ILE A 179 0.58 23.50 -28.36
CA ILE A 179 -0.02 23.01 -27.12
C ILE A 179 -0.77 24.14 -26.43
N SER A 180 -2.09 24.15 -26.58
CA SER A 180 -2.98 25.20 -26.06
C SER A 180 -3.88 24.73 -24.90
N GLY A 181 -4.00 23.42 -24.67
CA GLY A 181 -4.82 22.85 -23.60
C GLY A 181 -4.27 23.16 -22.21
N LYS A 182 -5.12 23.70 -21.31
CA LYS A 182 -4.71 24.11 -19.95
C LYS A 182 -4.16 22.94 -19.14
N GLU A 183 -4.78 21.77 -19.25
CA GLU A 183 -4.37 20.54 -18.59
C GLU A 183 -2.98 20.08 -19.08
N ALA A 184 -2.77 20.03 -20.40
CA ALA A 184 -1.48 19.65 -20.99
C ALA A 184 -0.36 20.64 -20.61
N ILE A 185 -0.63 21.94 -20.65
CA ILE A 185 0.33 22.97 -20.19
C ILE A 185 0.68 22.78 -18.71
N SER A 186 -0.32 22.51 -17.87
CA SER A 186 -0.11 22.22 -16.44
C SER A 186 0.66 20.92 -16.20
N ALA A 187 0.49 19.90 -17.06
CA ALA A 187 1.26 18.68 -16.98
C ALA A 187 2.73 18.91 -17.35
N LEU A 188 2.98 19.61 -18.47
CA LEU A 188 4.33 19.94 -18.94
C LEU A 188 5.14 20.77 -17.93
N SER A 189 4.49 21.69 -17.21
CA SER A 189 5.18 22.53 -16.22
C SER A 189 5.56 21.79 -14.93
N ARG A 190 4.91 20.66 -14.64
CA ARG A 190 5.14 19.87 -13.42
C ARG A 190 5.95 18.59 -13.67
N ALA A 191 5.98 18.08 -14.91
CA ALA A 191 6.74 16.89 -15.28
C ALA A 191 8.24 17.10 -15.04
N LYS A 192 8.91 16.12 -14.43
CA LYS A 192 10.27 16.25 -13.91
C LYS A 192 11.30 15.98 -15.01
N THR A 193 11.14 14.87 -15.73
CA THR A 193 12.08 14.45 -16.78
C THR A 193 11.78 15.12 -18.13
N LYS A 194 12.81 15.24 -18.97
CA LYS A 194 12.65 15.78 -20.34
C LYS A 194 11.85 14.81 -21.20
N GLU A 195 12.10 13.52 -21.00
CA GLU A 195 11.46 12.40 -21.67
C GLU A 195 9.94 12.40 -21.44
N CYS A 196 9.50 12.55 -20.18
CA CYS A 196 8.07 12.64 -19.84
C CYS A 196 7.43 13.88 -20.45
N ARG A 197 8.12 15.04 -20.47
CA ARG A 197 7.63 16.25 -21.16
C ARG A 197 7.45 16.04 -22.66
N GLN A 198 8.40 15.37 -23.31
CA GLN A 198 8.32 15.05 -24.73
C GLN A 198 7.13 14.13 -25.04
N GLN A 199 6.95 13.08 -24.23
CA GLN A 199 5.84 12.13 -24.40
C GLN A 199 4.48 12.78 -24.17
N ILE A 200 4.34 13.63 -23.15
CA ILE A 200 3.12 14.41 -22.90
C ILE A 200 2.76 15.25 -24.14
N ALA A 201 3.74 15.95 -24.70
CA ALA A 201 3.54 16.77 -25.89
C ALA A 201 3.12 15.92 -27.11
N GLU A 202 3.78 14.78 -27.33
CA GLU A 202 3.45 13.89 -28.44
C GLU A 202 2.04 13.29 -28.33
N VAL A 203 1.67 12.80 -27.15
CA VAL A 203 0.33 12.24 -26.89
C VAL A 203 -0.75 13.30 -27.09
N TYR A 204 -0.52 14.51 -26.58
CA TYR A 204 -1.43 15.64 -26.80
C TYR A 204 -1.61 15.95 -28.29
N CYS A 205 -0.51 16.03 -29.05
CA CYS A 205 -0.57 16.35 -30.47
C CYS A 205 -1.27 15.26 -31.29
N ARG A 206 -0.97 13.98 -31.04
CA ARG A 206 -1.66 12.86 -31.69
C ARG A 206 -3.15 12.86 -31.41
N HIS A 207 -3.56 13.20 -30.18
CA HIS A 207 -4.96 13.32 -29.82
C HIS A 207 -5.63 14.50 -30.53
N LYS A 208 -4.96 15.67 -30.59
CA LYS A 208 -5.44 16.85 -31.31
C LYS A 208 -5.65 16.60 -32.80
N GLU A 209 -4.85 15.71 -33.40
CA GLU A 209 -4.97 15.28 -34.80
C GLU A 209 -5.96 14.12 -35.02
N GLY A 210 -6.62 13.60 -33.98
CA GLY A 210 -7.56 12.48 -34.09
C GLY A 210 -6.91 11.12 -34.35
N GLN A 211 -5.60 10.98 -34.11
CA GLN A 211 -4.81 9.76 -34.41
C GLN A 211 -4.52 8.90 -33.18
N LEU A 212 -5.16 9.18 -32.04
CA LEU A 212 -4.90 8.48 -30.78
C LEU A 212 -6.06 7.61 -30.32
N MET A 213 -7.29 8.13 -30.34
CA MET A 213 -8.47 7.45 -29.82
C MET A 213 -9.41 7.07 -30.97
N PRO A 214 -9.97 5.84 -30.98
CA PRO A 214 -10.94 5.45 -32.01
C PRO A 214 -12.24 6.24 -31.85
N GLU A 215 -12.85 6.64 -32.96
CA GLU A 215 -14.13 7.37 -32.93
C GLU A 215 -15.34 6.43 -32.81
N LYS A 216 -15.24 5.21 -33.37
CA LYS A 216 -16.31 4.21 -33.39
C LYS A 216 -15.73 2.82 -33.13
N VAL A 217 -16.43 2.03 -32.33
CA VAL A 217 -16.08 0.63 -32.04
C VAL A 217 -17.31 -0.26 -32.23
N THR A 218 -17.10 -1.45 -32.76
CA THR A 218 -18.18 -2.43 -32.99
C THR A 218 -18.55 -3.13 -31.68
N ARG A 219 -19.85 -3.20 -31.38
CA ARG A 219 -20.41 -4.04 -30.31
C ARG A 219 -20.79 -5.40 -30.88
N TYR A 220 -20.30 -6.46 -30.26
CA TYR A 220 -20.57 -7.86 -30.61
C TYR A 220 -21.59 -8.54 -29.67
N CYS A 221 -21.88 -7.93 -28.52
CA CYS A 221 -22.88 -8.45 -27.60
C CYS A 221 -24.28 -8.45 -28.25
N PRO A 222 -24.98 -9.60 -28.32
CA PRO A 222 -26.31 -9.70 -28.94
C PRO A 222 -27.43 -9.10 -28.08
N ILE A 223 -27.17 -8.87 -26.79
CA ILE A 223 -28.17 -8.34 -25.85
C ILE A 223 -28.23 -6.80 -25.93
N GLU A 224 -29.45 -6.29 -25.96
CA GLU A 224 -29.72 -4.87 -25.73
C GLU A 224 -29.57 -4.52 -24.24
N GLY A 225 -28.68 -3.58 -23.94
CA GLY A 225 -28.40 -3.13 -22.58
C GLY A 225 -27.36 -3.99 -21.84
N LYS A 226 -27.50 -4.04 -20.51
CA LYS A 226 -26.55 -4.72 -19.61
C LYS A 226 -27.04 -6.09 -19.23
N ALA A 227 -26.25 -7.10 -19.60
CA ALA A 227 -26.41 -8.44 -19.07
C ALA A 227 -26.03 -8.46 -17.58
N ASN A 228 -26.84 -9.14 -16.77
CA ASN A 228 -26.50 -9.43 -15.38
C ASN A 228 -27.07 -10.79 -15.01
N ALA A 229 -26.22 -11.81 -15.03
CA ALA A 229 -26.58 -13.14 -14.60
C ALA A 229 -26.81 -13.15 -13.08
N ASN A 230 -27.99 -13.60 -12.67
CA ASN A 230 -28.31 -13.76 -11.25
C ASN A 230 -27.65 -15.04 -10.72
N VAL A 231 -26.77 -14.87 -9.74
CA VAL A 231 -26.14 -15.98 -9.03
C VAL A 231 -26.75 -16.10 -7.65
N ALA A 232 -27.36 -17.26 -7.36
CA ALA A 232 -27.93 -17.55 -6.05
C ALA A 232 -26.90 -18.29 -5.18
N TRP A 233 -26.70 -17.81 -3.95
CA TRP A 233 -25.92 -18.51 -2.95
C TRP A 233 -26.87 -19.28 -2.05
N GLU A 234 -26.78 -20.61 -2.08
CA GLU A 234 -27.50 -21.50 -1.17
C GLU A 234 -26.53 -21.86 -0.04
N GLU A 235 -26.79 -21.39 1.17
CA GLU A 235 -25.98 -21.69 2.37
C GLU A 235 -25.83 -23.20 2.60
N ASP A 236 -26.83 -23.99 2.18
CA ASP A 236 -26.91 -25.44 2.36
C ASP A 236 -26.45 -26.26 1.14
N SER A 237 -25.77 -25.65 0.17
CA SER A 237 -25.20 -26.43 -0.94
C SER A 237 -24.14 -27.40 -0.38
N SER A 238 -24.51 -28.68 -0.35
CA SER A 238 -23.79 -29.79 0.28
C SER A 238 -22.27 -29.63 0.19
N GLU A 239 -21.56 -29.76 1.31
CA GLU A 239 -20.08 -29.78 1.41
C GLU A 239 -19.40 -30.90 0.59
N ALA A 240 -20.17 -31.64 -0.22
CA ALA A 240 -19.64 -32.61 -1.15
C ALA A 240 -18.69 -31.91 -2.14
N PRO A 241 -17.46 -32.42 -2.31
CA PRO A 241 -16.52 -31.86 -3.27
C PRO A 241 -17.11 -31.95 -4.69
N PRO A 242 -16.95 -30.91 -5.52
CA PRO A 242 -17.44 -30.94 -6.88
C PRO A 242 -16.75 -32.05 -7.68
N SER A 243 -17.48 -32.67 -8.61
CA SER A 243 -16.96 -33.74 -9.48
C SER A 243 -15.81 -33.27 -10.39
N ALA A 244 -15.83 -31.99 -10.76
CA ALA A 244 -14.77 -31.33 -11.53
C ALA A 244 -14.40 -30.01 -10.83
N PRO A 245 -13.50 -30.05 -9.82
CA PRO A 245 -13.08 -28.85 -9.11
C PRO A 245 -12.28 -27.93 -10.01
N VAL A 246 -12.63 -26.64 -10.02
CA VAL A 246 -11.84 -25.63 -10.72
C VAL A 246 -10.45 -25.46 -10.10
N ARG A 247 -9.48 -25.13 -10.93
CA ARG A 247 -8.15 -24.70 -10.51
C ARG A 247 -7.97 -23.22 -10.77
N ILE A 248 -7.40 -22.53 -9.80
CA ILE A 248 -7.36 -21.07 -9.79
C ILE A 248 -5.94 -20.59 -10.06
N ALA A 249 -5.77 -19.63 -10.96
CA ALA A 249 -4.57 -18.83 -11.11
C ALA A 249 -4.73 -17.51 -10.33
N PHE A 250 -4.10 -17.44 -9.16
CA PHE A 250 -4.00 -16.22 -8.37
C PHE A 250 -2.88 -15.36 -8.90
N VAL A 251 -3.19 -14.13 -9.33
CA VAL A 251 -2.21 -13.11 -9.68
C VAL A 251 -2.07 -12.13 -8.52
N LEU A 252 -0.94 -12.19 -7.84
CA LEU A 252 -0.65 -11.42 -6.62
C LEU A 252 0.17 -10.19 -7.00
N VAL A 253 -0.39 -9.00 -6.81
CA VAL A 253 0.27 -7.72 -7.08
C VAL A 253 0.74 -7.12 -5.77
N VAL A 254 2.04 -7.25 -5.50
CA VAL A 254 2.63 -6.95 -4.19
C VAL A 254 3.53 -5.73 -4.28
N HIS A 255 3.36 -4.82 -3.32
CA HIS A 255 4.21 -3.65 -3.13
C HIS A 255 4.37 -3.37 -1.63
N GLY A 256 5.23 -2.41 -1.28
CA GLY A 256 5.49 -2.05 0.11
C GLY A 256 6.36 -3.03 0.88
N ARG A 257 6.26 -3.00 2.21
CA ARG A 257 7.20 -3.66 3.15
C ARG A 257 6.57 -4.79 3.99
N ALA A 258 5.26 -4.98 3.92
CA ALA A 258 4.48 -5.93 4.72
C ALA A 258 4.64 -7.40 4.26
N SER A 259 5.89 -7.86 4.11
CA SER A 259 6.22 -9.19 3.57
C SER A 259 5.67 -10.34 4.43
N ARG A 260 5.67 -10.20 5.76
CA ARG A 260 5.11 -11.20 6.68
C ARG A 260 3.59 -11.30 6.59
N GLN A 261 2.90 -10.17 6.39
CA GLN A 261 1.46 -10.17 6.12
C GLN A 261 1.15 -10.84 4.79
N PHE A 262 1.93 -10.56 3.73
CA PHE A 262 1.80 -11.27 2.47
C PHE A 262 2.01 -12.79 2.61
N GLN A 263 3.02 -13.24 3.36
CA GLN A 263 3.25 -14.66 3.64
C GLN A 263 2.06 -15.30 4.37
N ARG A 264 1.45 -14.54 5.30
CA ARG A 264 0.26 -14.96 6.03
C ARG A 264 -0.96 -15.12 5.10
N LEU A 265 -1.22 -14.14 4.24
CA LEU A 265 -2.23 -14.22 3.18
C LEU A 265 -1.98 -15.42 2.27
N PHE A 266 -0.75 -15.56 1.77
CA PHE A 266 -0.37 -16.65 0.87
C PHE A 266 -0.66 -18.01 1.51
N LYS A 267 -0.32 -18.19 2.79
CA LYS A 267 -0.64 -19.41 3.55
C LYS A 267 -2.14 -19.67 3.63
N ALA A 268 -2.96 -18.63 3.85
CA ALA A 268 -4.41 -18.76 3.95
C ALA A 268 -5.09 -19.19 2.63
N ILE A 269 -4.55 -18.76 1.48
CA ILE A 269 -5.09 -19.11 0.16
C ILE A 269 -4.40 -20.31 -0.52
N TYR A 270 -3.35 -20.86 0.10
CA TYR A 270 -2.53 -21.90 -0.50
C TYR A 270 -3.27 -23.23 -0.64
N HIS A 271 -3.23 -23.81 -1.84
CA HIS A 271 -3.64 -25.18 -2.11
C HIS A 271 -2.82 -25.74 -3.27
N THR A 272 -2.48 -27.03 -3.23
CA THR A 272 -1.60 -27.67 -4.22
C THR A 272 -2.19 -27.77 -5.63
N SER A 273 -3.51 -27.65 -5.76
CA SER A 273 -4.22 -27.66 -7.06
C SER A 273 -4.26 -26.31 -7.76
N HIS A 274 -3.85 -25.23 -7.09
CA HIS A 274 -3.91 -23.87 -7.62
C HIS A 274 -2.53 -23.36 -8.04
N TYR A 275 -2.53 -22.23 -8.71
CA TYR A 275 -1.33 -21.58 -9.23
C TYR A 275 -1.23 -20.16 -8.70
N TYR A 276 -0.01 -19.70 -8.47
CA TYR A 276 0.27 -18.41 -7.85
C TYR A 276 1.33 -17.68 -8.68
N TYR A 277 0.91 -16.66 -9.41
CA TYR A 277 1.80 -15.82 -10.22
C TYR A 277 1.96 -14.46 -9.55
N ILE A 278 3.16 -14.20 -9.02
CA ILE A 278 3.42 -13.03 -8.19
C ILE A 278 4.11 -11.98 -9.05
N HIS A 279 3.55 -10.79 -9.08
CA HIS A 279 4.19 -9.56 -9.53
C HIS A 279 4.59 -8.76 -8.30
N ILE A 280 5.83 -8.32 -8.25
CA ILE A 280 6.32 -7.40 -7.22
C ILE A 280 6.76 -6.14 -7.95
N ASP A 281 6.25 -4.99 -7.50
CA ASP A 281 6.64 -3.66 -7.99
C ASP A 281 8.18 -3.51 -7.97
N GLN A 282 8.75 -2.65 -8.80
CA GLN A 282 10.16 -2.50 -9.13
C GLN A 282 11.10 -2.47 -7.90
N TYR A 283 11.50 -3.65 -7.43
CA TYR A 283 12.60 -3.88 -6.49
C TYR A 283 13.68 -4.70 -7.21
N PRO A 284 14.97 -4.29 -7.15
CA PRO A 284 16.00 -4.78 -8.08
C PRO A 284 16.50 -6.23 -7.89
N ASN A 285 15.88 -7.11 -7.09
CA ASN A 285 16.53 -8.37 -6.69
C ASN A 285 15.63 -9.52 -6.13
N VAL A 286 14.51 -9.92 -6.78
CA VAL A 286 13.73 -11.15 -6.37
C VAL A 286 13.11 -11.91 -7.56
N ARG A 287 13.15 -13.27 -7.54
CA ARG A 287 12.50 -14.19 -8.52
C ARG A 287 10.97 -14.18 -8.36
N VAL A 288 10.31 -13.60 -9.36
CA VAL A 288 8.93 -13.09 -9.49
C VAL A 288 8.66 -13.09 -11.01
N THR A 289 7.53 -12.59 -11.54
CA THR A 289 7.40 -12.22 -12.97
C THR A 289 8.76 -11.72 -13.53
N PRO A 290 9.25 -12.26 -14.66
CA PRO A 290 10.58 -11.90 -15.16
C PRO A 290 10.67 -10.43 -15.60
N TRP A 291 9.51 -9.78 -15.72
CA TRP A 291 9.34 -8.36 -15.96
C TRP A 291 8.70 -7.69 -14.74
N ARG A 292 8.99 -6.40 -14.54
CA ARG A 292 8.45 -5.58 -13.45
C ARG A 292 7.98 -4.23 -13.99
N MET A 293 6.95 -3.68 -13.35
CA MET A 293 6.33 -2.41 -13.72
C MET A 293 6.01 -1.65 -12.44
N ALA A 294 6.17 -0.32 -12.49
CA ALA A 294 5.73 0.57 -11.42
C ALA A 294 4.21 0.72 -11.46
N THR A 295 3.49 -0.20 -10.80
CA THR A 295 2.03 -0.27 -10.83
C THR A 295 1.43 0.72 -9.84
N ILE A 296 1.40 1.99 -10.23
CA ILE A 296 0.77 3.04 -9.42
C ILE A 296 -0.74 2.81 -9.34
N TRP A 297 -1.35 3.16 -8.21
CA TRP A 297 -2.80 3.05 -8.04
C TRP A 297 -3.52 3.96 -9.04
N GLY A 298 -4.43 3.37 -9.83
CA GLY A 298 -5.10 4.07 -10.94
C GLY A 298 -4.24 4.30 -12.19
N GLY A 299 -3.02 3.74 -12.25
CA GLY A 299 -2.13 3.80 -13.41
C GLY A 299 -2.56 2.90 -14.57
N ALA A 300 -2.19 3.29 -15.80
CA ALA A 300 -2.32 2.46 -16.99
C ALA A 300 -1.38 1.23 -16.98
N SER A 301 -0.27 1.32 -16.25
CA SER A 301 0.66 0.21 -16.02
C SER A 301 0.03 -0.98 -15.31
N LEU A 302 -0.97 -0.76 -14.44
CA LEU A 302 -1.69 -1.84 -13.77
C LEU A 302 -2.47 -2.72 -14.76
N LEU A 303 -3.17 -2.09 -15.73
CA LEU A 303 -3.85 -2.83 -16.79
C LEU A 303 -2.85 -3.58 -17.68
N THR A 304 -1.74 -2.92 -18.04
CA THR A 304 -0.67 -3.53 -18.85
C THR A 304 -0.07 -4.75 -18.15
N MET A 305 0.14 -4.67 -16.83
CA MET A 305 0.61 -5.78 -16.01
C MET A 305 -0.40 -6.94 -16.04
N TYR A 306 -1.70 -6.68 -15.87
CA TYR A 306 -2.71 -7.73 -15.94
C TYR A 306 -2.73 -8.41 -17.32
N LEU A 307 -2.79 -7.63 -18.41
CA LEU A 307 -2.78 -8.18 -19.78
C LEU A 307 -1.54 -9.04 -20.04
N ARG A 308 -0.36 -8.58 -19.60
CA ARG A 308 0.88 -9.35 -19.76
C ARG A 308 0.89 -10.62 -18.92
N SER A 309 0.39 -10.56 -17.69
CA SER A 309 0.27 -11.75 -16.83
C SER A 309 -0.71 -12.78 -17.39
N MET A 310 -1.83 -12.33 -17.95
CA MET A 310 -2.80 -13.18 -18.63
C MET A 310 -2.18 -13.83 -19.88
N ALA A 311 -1.43 -13.07 -20.68
CA ALA A 311 -0.71 -13.62 -21.82
C ALA A 311 0.30 -14.71 -21.39
N ASP A 312 1.11 -14.44 -20.36
CA ASP A 312 2.04 -15.42 -19.79
C ASP A 312 1.30 -16.70 -19.35
N LEU A 313 0.22 -16.56 -18.57
CA LEU A 313 -0.59 -17.68 -18.05
C LEU A 313 -1.27 -18.51 -19.14
N ILE A 314 -1.63 -17.92 -20.29
CA ILE A 314 -2.16 -18.65 -21.44
C ILE A 314 -1.09 -19.46 -22.15
N THR A 315 0.17 -18.97 -22.16
CA THR A 315 1.29 -19.69 -22.77
C THR A 315 1.87 -20.81 -21.89
N MET A 316 1.65 -20.77 -20.57
CA MET A 316 2.07 -21.81 -19.61
C MET A 316 1.18 -23.06 -19.74
N THR A 317 1.47 -23.91 -20.73
CA THR A 317 0.66 -25.10 -21.04
C THR A 317 0.64 -26.17 -19.93
N ASP A 318 1.64 -26.18 -19.05
CA ASP A 318 1.70 -27.02 -17.85
C ASP A 318 0.74 -26.55 -16.76
N TRP A 319 0.29 -25.29 -16.79
CA TRP A 319 -0.67 -24.71 -15.86
C TRP A 319 -2.07 -24.72 -16.46
N SER A 320 -2.88 -25.67 -16.02
CA SER A 320 -4.24 -25.84 -16.51
C SER A 320 -5.27 -25.22 -15.55
N TRP A 321 -5.25 -23.91 -15.44
CA TRP A 321 -6.19 -23.13 -14.62
C TRP A 321 -7.51 -22.85 -15.35
N ASP A 322 -8.57 -22.57 -14.59
CA ASP A 322 -9.94 -22.27 -15.04
C ASP A 322 -10.37 -20.82 -14.74
N PHE A 323 -9.86 -20.25 -13.65
CA PHE A 323 -10.14 -18.86 -13.23
C PHE A 323 -8.86 -18.07 -13.00
N PHE A 324 -8.89 -16.80 -13.41
CA PHE A 324 -7.95 -15.76 -13.03
C PHE A 324 -8.53 -14.95 -11.86
N ILE A 325 -7.78 -14.79 -10.78
CA ILE A 325 -8.15 -13.95 -9.62
C ILE A 325 -6.99 -13.03 -9.26
N ASN A 326 -7.21 -11.71 -9.26
CA ASN A 326 -6.19 -10.76 -8.82
C ASN A 326 -6.31 -10.45 -7.32
N LEU A 327 -5.19 -10.36 -6.59
CA LEU A 327 -5.13 -10.00 -5.17
C LEU A 327 -3.95 -9.06 -4.90
N SER A 328 -4.09 -8.12 -3.96
CA SER A 328 -2.98 -7.36 -3.37
C SER A 328 -2.47 -8.05 -2.10
N ALA A 329 -1.36 -7.54 -1.56
CA ALA A 329 -0.86 -7.96 -0.25
C ALA A 329 -1.78 -7.57 0.93
N ALA A 330 -2.76 -6.69 0.71
CA ALA A 330 -3.68 -6.20 1.73
C ALA A 330 -5.08 -6.85 1.65
N ASP A 331 -5.30 -7.76 0.69
CA ASP A 331 -6.48 -8.62 0.64
C ASP A 331 -6.40 -9.74 1.69
N TYR A 332 -7.57 -10.29 2.06
CA TYR A 332 -7.64 -11.49 2.90
C TYR A 332 -8.90 -12.32 2.59
N PRO A 333 -8.83 -13.66 2.58
CA PRO A 333 -10.01 -14.49 2.38
C PRO A 333 -10.97 -14.35 3.57
N ILE A 334 -12.28 -14.36 3.29
CA ILE A 334 -13.36 -14.41 4.30
C ILE A 334 -14.20 -15.69 4.21
N ARG A 335 -13.80 -16.61 3.33
CA ARG A 335 -14.38 -17.93 3.11
C ARG A 335 -13.24 -18.92 2.85
N THR A 336 -13.48 -20.20 3.11
CA THR A 336 -12.45 -21.24 2.93
C THR A 336 -12.20 -21.53 1.45
N ASN A 337 -11.04 -22.11 1.14
CA ASN A 337 -10.71 -22.55 -0.22
C ASN A 337 -11.76 -23.53 -0.77
N SER A 338 -12.26 -24.47 0.04
CA SER A 338 -13.27 -25.45 -0.38
C SER A 338 -14.58 -24.77 -0.80
N GLN A 339 -15.03 -23.75 -0.06
CA GLN A 339 -16.22 -22.96 -0.39
C GLN A 339 -16.03 -22.17 -1.69
N LEU A 340 -14.85 -21.57 -1.88
CA LEU A 340 -14.51 -20.85 -3.11
C LEU A 340 -14.52 -21.79 -4.33
N VAL A 341 -13.86 -22.95 -4.22
CA VAL A 341 -13.80 -23.95 -5.30
C VAL A 341 -15.18 -24.51 -5.61
N ALA A 342 -15.99 -24.85 -4.61
CA ALA A 342 -17.35 -25.33 -4.82
C ALA A 342 -18.21 -24.30 -5.57
N PHE A 343 -18.16 -23.03 -5.14
CA PHE A 343 -18.89 -21.94 -5.79
C PHE A 343 -18.45 -21.71 -7.23
N LEU A 344 -17.14 -21.58 -7.48
CA LEU A 344 -16.61 -21.32 -8.82
C LEU A 344 -16.77 -22.53 -9.75
N SER A 345 -16.80 -23.76 -9.22
CA SER A 345 -17.10 -24.95 -10.04
C SER A 345 -18.55 -24.96 -10.51
N LYS A 346 -19.50 -24.50 -9.68
CA LYS A 346 -20.91 -24.35 -10.07
C LYS A 346 -21.12 -23.26 -11.14
N TYR A 347 -20.33 -22.18 -11.08
CA TYR A 347 -20.46 -21.01 -11.97
C TYR A 347 -19.24 -20.81 -12.87
N ARG A 348 -18.64 -21.90 -13.36
CA ARG A 348 -17.38 -21.91 -14.11
C ARG A 348 -17.39 -21.01 -15.35
N ASP A 349 -18.54 -20.91 -16.01
CA ASP A 349 -18.68 -20.20 -17.27
C ASP A 349 -19.06 -18.71 -17.07
N MET A 350 -19.03 -18.21 -15.83
CA MET A 350 -19.35 -16.82 -15.45
C MET A 350 -18.10 -15.97 -15.21
N ASN A 351 -18.25 -14.66 -15.35
CA ASN A 351 -17.24 -13.64 -15.03
C ASN A 351 -17.77 -12.69 -13.95
N PHE A 352 -17.02 -12.55 -12.86
CA PHE A 352 -17.42 -11.82 -11.66
C PHE A 352 -16.73 -10.47 -11.60
N ILE A 353 -17.46 -9.41 -11.97
CA ILE A 353 -16.90 -8.08 -12.10
C ILE A 353 -17.94 -7.05 -11.64
N LYS A 354 -17.53 -6.12 -10.77
CA LYS A 354 -18.46 -5.15 -10.17
C LYS A 354 -18.37 -3.82 -10.90
N PHE A 355 -19.50 -3.33 -11.42
CA PHE A 355 -19.57 -2.01 -12.05
C PHE A 355 -19.72 -0.91 -10.99
N ILE A 356 -18.98 0.18 -11.20
CA ILE A 356 -18.96 1.38 -10.37
C ILE A 356 -19.00 2.55 -11.35
N ARG A 357 -19.94 3.47 -11.15
CA ARG A 357 -20.24 4.59 -12.06
C ARG A 357 -19.01 5.17 -12.75
N LYS A 358 -19.11 5.37 -14.07
CA LYS A 358 -18.14 6.05 -14.97
C LYS A 358 -17.26 7.10 -14.28
N GLN A 359 -15.98 6.80 -14.10
CA GLN A 359 -15.00 7.71 -13.50
C GLN A 359 -14.02 8.19 -14.56
N GLY A 360 -14.02 9.49 -14.88
CA GLY A 360 -12.99 10.13 -15.72
C GLY A 360 -12.74 9.50 -17.09
N LEU A 361 -13.65 8.66 -17.59
CA LEU A 361 -13.49 7.93 -18.85
C LEU A 361 -13.55 8.86 -20.06
N ASP A 362 -14.15 10.04 -19.90
CA ASP A 362 -14.19 11.15 -20.85
C ASP A 362 -12.91 12.02 -20.84
N ARG A 363 -11.91 11.66 -20.04
CA ARG A 363 -10.63 12.37 -19.96
C ARG A 363 -9.49 11.52 -20.52
N LEU A 364 -8.54 12.20 -21.15
CA LEU A 364 -7.29 11.61 -21.62
C LEU A 364 -6.26 11.66 -20.50
N PHE A 365 -5.71 10.50 -20.16
CA PHE A 365 -4.60 10.36 -19.22
C PHE A 365 -3.39 9.72 -19.88
N PHE A 366 -2.20 10.06 -19.40
CA PHE A 366 -0.94 9.46 -19.81
C PHE A 366 -0.04 9.21 -18.60
N GLU A 367 0.59 8.04 -18.54
CA GLU A 367 1.48 7.66 -17.44
C GLU A 367 2.95 7.87 -17.84
N CYS A 368 3.65 8.74 -17.10
CA CYS A 368 5.12 8.87 -17.16
C CYS A 368 5.65 9.43 -15.84
N ASP A 369 6.94 9.22 -15.53
CA ASP A 369 7.56 9.59 -14.25
C ASP A 369 6.80 9.06 -13.02
N THR A 370 6.25 7.84 -13.09
CA THR A 370 5.40 7.23 -12.04
C THR A 370 4.19 8.09 -11.65
N HIS A 371 3.68 8.88 -12.59
CA HIS A 371 2.55 9.78 -12.38
C HIS A 371 1.52 9.71 -13.52
N MET A 372 0.24 9.83 -13.18
CA MET A 372 -0.86 9.91 -14.15
C MET A 372 -1.18 11.37 -14.49
N TRP A 373 -0.83 11.77 -15.70
CA TRP A 373 -1.05 13.11 -16.22
C TRP A 373 -2.39 13.21 -16.93
N ARG A 374 -3.28 14.08 -16.44
CA ARG A 374 -4.49 14.46 -17.19
C ARG A 374 -4.11 15.45 -18.30
N LEU A 375 -4.42 15.12 -19.55
CA LEU A 375 -4.00 15.89 -20.72
C LEU A 375 -5.13 16.67 -21.42
N GLY A 376 -6.38 16.35 -21.11
CA GLY A 376 -7.56 17.02 -21.66
C GLY A 376 -8.75 16.08 -21.78
N ASP A 377 -9.70 16.47 -22.62
CA ASP A 377 -10.94 15.73 -22.84
C ASP A 377 -10.80 14.77 -24.02
N ARG A 378 -11.55 13.66 -23.96
CA ARG A 378 -11.71 12.73 -25.09
C ARG A 378 -13.18 12.35 -25.25
N LYS A 379 -13.57 12.05 -26.48
CA LYS A 379 -14.90 11.52 -26.76
C LYS A 379 -14.94 10.03 -26.43
N ILE A 380 -16.09 9.57 -25.95
CA ILE A 380 -16.38 8.15 -25.81
C ILE A 380 -16.71 7.61 -27.21
N PRO A 381 -16.08 6.50 -27.66
CA PRO A 381 -16.34 5.96 -28.99
C PRO A 381 -17.81 5.58 -29.19
N GLU A 382 -18.36 5.85 -30.36
CA GLU A 382 -19.71 5.46 -30.72
C GLU A 382 -19.82 3.94 -30.93
N GLY A 383 -21.02 3.39 -30.70
CA GLY A 383 -21.33 1.99 -30.94
C GLY A 383 -21.13 1.05 -29.76
N ILE A 384 -20.49 1.50 -28.67
CA ILE A 384 -20.26 0.70 -27.46
C ILE A 384 -20.82 1.35 -26.20
N SER A 385 -21.12 0.50 -25.22
CA SER A 385 -21.43 0.94 -23.86
C SER A 385 -20.14 0.92 -23.04
N VAL A 386 -19.66 2.09 -22.65
CA VAL A 386 -18.48 2.18 -21.77
C VAL A 386 -18.93 2.37 -20.34
N ASP A 387 -18.46 1.50 -19.45
CA ASP A 387 -18.62 1.66 -18.02
C ASP A 387 -17.38 1.22 -17.25
N GLY A 388 -17.26 1.72 -16.03
CA GLY A 388 -16.16 1.47 -15.11
C GLY A 388 -16.56 0.49 -14.01
N GLY A 389 -15.59 0.09 -13.20
CA GLY A 389 -15.89 -0.69 -12.02
C GLY A 389 -14.69 -0.95 -11.14
N SER A 390 -14.87 -1.88 -10.20
CA SER A 390 -13.78 -2.33 -9.36
C SER A 390 -12.71 -2.99 -10.22
N ASP A 391 -11.47 -2.65 -9.91
CA ASP A 391 -10.24 -3.28 -10.41
C ASP A 391 -10.02 -4.70 -9.85
N TRP A 392 -10.85 -5.15 -8.91
CA TRP A 392 -10.90 -6.51 -8.39
C TRP A 392 -11.94 -7.33 -9.12
N PHE A 393 -11.53 -8.47 -9.68
CA PHE A 393 -12.40 -9.33 -10.48
C PHE A 393 -11.96 -10.79 -10.44
N LEU A 394 -12.89 -11.67 -10.86
CA LEU A 394 -12.58 -13.06 -11.17
C LEU A 394 -13.05 -13.32 -12.60
N LEU A 395 -12.13 -13.72 -13.48
CA LEU A 395 -12.41 -13.94 -14.89
C LEU A 395 -12.17 -15.41 -15.24
N ASN A 396 -13.08 -16.00 -15.99
CA ASN A 396 -12.89 -17.35 -16.49
C ASN A 396 -11.86 -17.37 -17.63
N ARG A 397 -11.23 -18.54 -17.83
CA ARG A 397 -10.20 -18.72 -18.86
C ARG A 397 -10.68 -18.40 -20.27
N ALA A 398 -11.92 -18.75 -20.62
CA ALA A 398 -12.46 -18.49 -21.96
C ALA A 398 -12.49 -16.99 -22.29
N PHE A 399 -12.91 -16.16 -21.34
CA PHE A 399 -12.90 -14.71 -21.51
C PHE A 399 -11.48 -14.13 -21.51
N VAL A 400 -10.59 -14.62 -20.64
CA VAL A 400 -9.17 -14.20 -20.66
C VAL A 400 -8.51 -14.54 -22.00
N GLU A 401 -8.78 -15.73 -22.56
CA GLU A 401 -8.29 -16.10 -23.88
C GLU A 401 -8.82 -15.19 -24.99
N TYR A 402 -10.11 -14.81 -24.92
CA TYR A 402 -10.68 -13.84 -25.85
C TYR A 402 -9.96 -12.49 -25.76
N VAL A 403 -9.77 -11.93 -24.56
CA VAL A 403 -9.08 -10.65 -24.35
C VAL A 403 -7.65 -10.65 -24.92
N ILE A 404 -6.93 -11.76 -24.81
CA ILE A 404 -5.53 -11.85 -25.24
C ILE A 404 -5.39 -12.16 -26.74
N LYS A 405 -6.31 -12.95 -27.31
CA LYS A 405 -6.20 -13.43 -28.69
C LYS A 405 -7.01 -12.61 -29.70
N SER A 406 -8.00 -11.84 -29.26
CA SER A 406 -8.79 -11.00 -30.17
C SER A 406 -7.95 -9.83 -30.71
N GLN A 407 -8.35 -9.31 -31.87
CA GLN A 407 -7.75 -8.12 -32.48
C GLN A 407 -8.59 -6.87 -32.21
N ASP A 408 -9.46 -6.91 -31.20
CA ASP A 408 -10.39 -5.83 -30.92
C ASP A 408 -9.65 -4.66 -30.22
N ASP A 409 -10.00 -3.42 -30.56
CA ASP A 409 -9.33 -2.21 -30.06
C ASP A 409 -9.64 -1.85 -28.59
N LEU A 410 -10.26 -2.77 -27.82
CA LEU A 410 -10.69 -2.54 -26.45
C LEU A 410 -9.86 -3.37 -25.46
N SER A 411 -9.33 -2.71 -24.43
CA SER A 411 -8.45 -3.35 -23.45
C SER A 411 -8.96 -3.34 -22.01
N PHE A 412 -10.00 -2.56 -21.70
CA PHE A 412 -10.53 -2.47 -20.33
C PHE A 412 -11.62 -3.52 -20.08
N PHE A 413 -11.39 -4.41 -19.10
CA PHE A 413 -12.17 -5.65 -18.90
C PHE A 413 -13.69 -5.45 -18.84
N HIS A 414 -14.19 -4.44 -18.11
CA HIS A 414 -15.63 -4.16 -18.02
C HIS A 414 -16.23 -3.84 -19.40
N THR A 415 -15.62 -2.91 -20.12
CA THR A 415 -16.05 -2.49 -21.46
C THR A 415 -15.91 -3.63 -22.45
N VAL A 416 -14.83 -4.41 -22.40
CA VAL A 416 -14.65 -5.57 -23.28
C VAL A 416 -15.74 -6.60 -23.01
N LEU A 417 -15.96 -6.97 -21.75
CA LEU A 417 -16.97 -7.98 -21.40
C LEU A 417 -18.37 -7.57 -21.84
N GLU A 418 -18.79 -6.34 -21.51
CA GLU A 418 -20.14 -5.82 -21.82
C GLU A 418 -20.42 -5.70 -23.33
N ASN A 419 -19.38 -5.54 -24.15
CA ASN A 419 -19.52 -5.35 -25.60
C ASN A 419 -19.09 -6.56 -26.44
N SER A 420 -18.49 -7.58 -25.83
CA SER A 420 -18.05 -8.81 -26.52
C SER A 420 -19.18 -9.85 -26.65
N ALA A 421 -18.89 -10.92 -27.37
CA ALA A 421 -19.73 -12.12 -27.41
C ALA A 421 -19.88 -12.81 -26.04
N HIS A 422 -19.05 -12.46 -25.05
CA HIS A 422 -19.11 -13.02 -23.69
C HIS A 422 -20.03 -12.26 -22.74
N CYS A 423 -20.76 -11.24 -23.19
CA CYS A 423 -21.53 -10.35 -22.31
C CYS A 423 -22.54 -11.09 -21.42
N GLU A 424 -23.14 -12.19 -21.88
CA GLU A 424 -24.09 -13.01 -21.12
C GLU A 424 -23.49 -13.68 -19.87
N SER A 425 -22.17 -13.86 -19.84
CA SER A 425 -21.46 -14.46 -18.70
C SER A 425 -21.23 -13.50 -17.54
N MET A 426 -21.61 -12.22 -17.70
CA MET A 426 -21.33 -11.18 -16.71
C MET A 426 -22.23 -11.32 -15.47
N VAL A 427 -21.59 -11.31 -14.29
CA VAL A 427 -22.23 -11.19 -12.99
C VAL A 427 -21.79 -9.88 -12.35
N ASP A 428 -22.72 -8.98 -12.02
CA ASP A 428 -22.44 -7.67 -11.38
C ASP A 428 -22.12 -7.79 -9.87
N ASN A 429 -21.17 -8.66 -9.56
CA ASN A 429 -20.61 -8.91 -8.25
C ASN A 429 -19.20 -9.48 -8.44
N ASN A 430 -18.19 -8.85 -7.84
CA ASN A 430 -16.80 -9.30 -7.91
C ASN A 430 -16.39 -10.19 -6.73
N LEU A 431 -17.34 -10.60 -5.88
CA LEU A 431 -17.13 -11.44 -4.70
C LEU A 431 -16.19 -10.81 -3.66
N ARG A 432 -16.15 -9.48 -3.59
CA ARG A 432 -15.36 -8.72 -2.61
C ARG A 432 -16.23 -7.89 -1.68
N ILE A 433 -15.71 -7.68 -0.48
CA ILE A 433 -16.19 -6.65 0.44
C ILE A 433 -15.09 -5.61 0.54
N THR A 434 -15.42 -4.39 0.10
CA THR A 434 -14.48 -3.27 0.13
C THR A 434 -14.98 -2.26 1.17
N ASN A 435 -14.18 -2.01 2.22
CA ASN A 435 -14.58 -1.16 3.33
C ASN A 435 -14.41 0.33 2.97
N TRP A 436 -15.42 0.91 2.32
CA TRP A 436 -15.48 2.33 2.04
C TRP A 436 -16.01 3.12 3.24
N ASN A 437 -15.13 3.88 3.91
CA ASN A 437 -15.54 4.82 4.95
C ASN A 437 -15.16 6.26 4.62
N ARG A 438 -16.03 6.91 3.84
CA ARG A 438 -15.82 8.29 3.36
C ARG A 438 -15.84 9.35 4.47
N LYS A 439 -16.42 9.03 5.64
CA LYS A 439 -16.47 9.98 6.78
C LYS A 439 -15.12 10.16 7.46
N LEU A 440 -14.18 9.23 7.28
CA LEU A 440 -12.82 9.30 7.82
C LEU A 440 -11.85 10.10 6.92
N GLY A 441 -12.35 10.76 5.87
CA GLY A 441 -11.53 11.60 4.98
C GLY A 441 -10.60 10.84 4.04
N SER A 442 -10.55 9.50 4.13
CA SER A 442 -9.87 8.66 3.15
C SER A 442 -10.78 8.40 1.96
N ASN A 443 -10.36 8.86 0.79
CA ASN A 443 -10.97 8.52 -0.50
C ASN A 443 -10.58 7.11 -0.99
N ASN A 444 -9.79 6.37 -0.20
CA ASN A 444 -9.36 5.02 -0.47
C ASN A 444 -10.08 4.04 0.46
N PRO A 445 -10.36 2.81 0.00
CA PRO A 445 -10.96 1.80 0.86
C PRO A 445 -9.95 1.29 1.89
N ALA A 446 -10.45 0.87 3.05
CA ALA A 446 -9.61 0.28 4.09
C ALA A 446 -9.33 -1.20 3.76
N TYR A 447 -8.08 -1.61 3.94
CA TYR A 447 -7.58 -2.97 3.69
C TYR A 447 -7.00 -3.59 4.97
N PHE A 448 -6.60 -4.86 4.91
CA PHE A 448 -5.94 -5.52 6.04
C PHE A 448 -4.46 -5.11 6.10
N GLU A 449 -4.12 -4.28 7.08
CA GLU A 449 -2.76 -3.84 7.35
C GLU A 449 -2.37 -4.22 8.79
N ALA A 450 -1.41 -5.15 8.94
CA ALA A 450 -1.04 -5.69 10.26
C ALA A 450 -0.35 -4.65 11.16
N SER A 451 0.28 -3.62 10.59
CA SER A 451 0.81 -2.47 11.33
C SER A 451 -0.29 -1.53 11.86
N VAL A 452 -1.51 -1.62 11.32
CA VAL A 452 -2.67 -0.83 11.75
C VAL A 452 -3.53 -1.62 12.74
N ASN A 453 -3.91 -2.84 12.39
CA ASN A 453 -4.66 -3.75 13.28
C ASN A 453 -4.44 -5.21 12.87
N GLN A 454 -3.63 -5.94 13.62
CA GLN A 454 -3.41 -7.37 13.42
C GLN A 454 -4.51 -8.21 14.11
N GLU A 455 -5.17 -7.68 15.14
CA GLU A 455 -6.20 -8.42 15.88
C GLU A 455 -7.31 -8.94 14.95
N ILE A 456 -7.83 -8.13 14.03
CA ILE A 456 -8.88 -8.56 13.10
C ILE A 456 -8.40 -9.68 12.16
N VAL A 457 -7.13 -9.66 11.75
CA VAL A 457 -6.53 -10.73 10.93
C VAL A 457 -6.43 -12.02 11.74
N ASN A 458 -6.05 -11.92 13.03
CA ASN A 458 -6.02 -13.06 13.95
C ASN A 458 -7.40 -13.67 14.16
N GLN A 459 -8.43 -12.85 14.35
CA GLN A 459 -9.81 -13.32 14.52
C GLN A 459 -10.30 -14.03 13.25
N LEU A 460 -10.02 -13.47 12.07
CA LEU A 460 -10.43 -14.04 10.79
C LEU A 460 -9.74 -15.38 10.50
N ASP A 461 -8.44 -15.49 10.77
CA ASP A 461 -7.72 -16.77 10.67
C ASP A 461 -8.30 -17.83 11.60
N GLY A 462 -8.52 -17.46 12.87
CA GLY A 462 -9.09 -18.37 13.86
C GLY A 462 -10.48 -18.85 13.48
N TYR A 463 -11.28 -17.99 12.84
CA TYR A 463 -12.60 -18.33 12.32
C TYR A 463 -12.54 -19.27 11.11
N LEU A 464 -11.63 -19.03 10.16
CA LEU A 464 -11.56 -19.81 8.91
C LEU A 464 -10.85 -21.15 9.06
N PHE A 465 -9.79 -21.20 9.87
CA PHE A 465 -8.87 -22.34 9.93
C PHE A 465 -8.76 -22.96 11.33
N GLY A 466 -9.49 -22.42 12.31
CA GLY A 466 -9.41 -22.82 13.70
C GLY A 466 -8.27 -22.13 14.47
N PRO A 467 -8.27 -22.24 15.81
CA PRO A 467 -7.25 -21.61 16.64
C PRO A 467 -5.89 -22.28 16.47
N MET A 468 -4.82 -21.49 16.58
CA MET A 468 -3.45 -22.00 16.62
C MET A 468 -3.20 -22.81 17.91
N PRO A 469 -2.31 -23.83 17.89
CA PRO A 469 -1.99 -24.62 19.07
C PRO A 469 -1.57 -23.77 20.27
N GLN A 470 -1.96 -24.20 21.48
CA GLN A 470 -1.61 -23.50 22.70
C GLN A 470 -0.09 -23.41 22.86
N GLY A 471 0.41 -22.24 23.26
CA GLY A 471 1.84 -21.98 23.41
C GLY A 471 2.55 -21.58 22.11
N THR A 472 1.84 -21.47 20.98
CA THR A 472 2.43 -20.93 19.74
C THR A 472 2.94 -19.50 19.99
N PRO A 473 4.25 -19.23 19.84
CA PRO A 473 4.81 -17.91 20.11
C PRO A 473 4.47 -16.92 18.99
N GLY A 474 4.50 -15.62 19.31
CA GLY A 474 4.44 -14.55 18.31
C GLY A 474 3.08 -14.29 17.67
N LEU A 475 1.99 -14.96 18.09
CA LEU A 475 0.64 -14.75 17.53
C LEU A 475 0.12 -13.31 17.68
N GLN A 476 0.58 -12.62 18.72
CA GLN A 476 0.22 -11.24 19.02
C GLN A 476 1.33 -10.25 18.62
N ALA A 477 2.41 -10.75 18.01
CA ALA A 477 3.53 -9.92 17.58
C ALA A 477 3.48 -9.71 16.06
N TYR A 478 3.95 -8.56 15.60
CA TYR A 478 4.16 -8.26 14.19
C TYR A 478 5.52 -7.60 13.98
N TRP A 479 6.17 -7.95 12.89
CA TRP A 479 7.46 -7.40 12.49
C TRP A 479 7.41 -7.01 11.02
N GLU A 480 7.86 -5.80 10.72
CA GLU A 480 7.91 -5.27 9.37
C GLU A 480 9.29 -4.67 9.09
N SER A 481 9.93 -5.09 8.00
CA SER A 481 11.24 -4.54 7.62
C SER A 481 11.07 -3.15 7.02
N ALA A 482 11.62 -2.13 7.68
CA ALA A 482 11.65 -0.77 7.18
C ALA A 482 12.87 -0.50 6.27
N PHE A 483 13.96 -1.26 6.46
CA PHE A 483 15.19 -1.15 5.68
C PHE A 483 15.95 -2.47 5.65
N ASP A 484 16.54 -2.77 4.49
CA ASP A 484 17.42 -3.92 4.26
C ASP A 484 18.71 -3.46 3.56
N GLU A 485 19.85 -4.02 3.96
CA GLU A 485 21.17 -3.68 3.44
C GLU A 485 21.25 -3.81 1.92
N ALA A 486 20.52 -4.77 1.35
CA ALA A 486 20.51 -5.04 -0.07
C ALA A 486 19.93 -3.87 -0.90
N ASP A 487 19.11 -3.01 -0.28
CA ASP A 487 18.59 -1.79 -0.92
C ASP A 487 19.66 -0.69 -1.02
N GLY A 488 20.71 -0.78 -0.18
CA GLY A 488 21.79 0.19 -0.08
C GLY A 488 21.42 1.45 0.72
N VAL A 489 22.39 2.01 1.43
CA VAL A 489 22.16 3.17 2.32
C VAL A 489 21.68 4.44 1.61
N ALA A 490 21.85 4.53 0.28
CA ALA A 490 21.39 5.66 -0.52
C ALA A 490 19.85 5.78 -0.61
N THR A 491 19.11 4.71 -0.25
CA THR A 491 17.65 4.78 -0.17
C THR A 491 17.15 5.39 1.15
N LEU A 492 18.05 5.57 2.13
CA LEU A 492 17.72 6.21 3.39
C LEU A 492 17.93 7.73 3.30
N SER A 493 17.09 8.49 4.00
CA SER A 493 17.38 9.90 4.26
C SER A 493 18.53 10.07 5.25
N ASP A 494 19.22 11.22 5.20
CA ASP A 494 20.30 11.55 6.15
C ASP A 494 19.83 11.42 7.62
N THR A 495 18.59 11.80 7.90
CA THR A 495 17.97 11.65 9.22
C THR A 495 17.88 10.18 9.62
N GLN A 496 17.38 9.30 8.74
CA GLN A 496 17.24 7.88 9.04
C GLN A 496 18.61 7.20 9.21
N LEU A 497 19.56 7.52 8.33
CA LEU A 497 20.92 6.97 8.41
C LEU A 497 21.58 7.38 9.73
N THR A 498 21.43 8.64 10.14
CA THR A 498 21.94 9.17 11.42
C THR A 498 21.28 8.49 12.63
N HIS A 499 19.97 8.21 12.57
CA HIS A 499 19.25 7.64 13.71
C HIS A 499 19.55 6.15 13.93
N TYR A 500 19.78 5.39 12.87
CA TYR A 500 19.85 3.94 12.98
C TYR A 500 21.24 3.34 12.77
N HIS A 501 22.12 3.96 11.96
CA HIS A 501 23.43 3.39 11.58
C HIS A 501 23.39 1.85 11.48
N ALA A 502 22.44 1.35 10.68
CA ALA A 502 22.02 -0.04 10.67
C ALA A 502 22.09 -0.61 9.26
N PHE A 503 22.28 -1.92 9.17
CA PHE A 503 22.13 -2.63 7.91
C PHE A 503 20.77 -3.36 7.80
N ALA A 504 20.02 -3.49 8.90
CA ALA A 504 18.59 -3.83 8.83
C ALA A 504 17.81 -3.16 9.96
N LEU A 505 16.56 -2.76 9.66
CA LEU A 505 15.66 -2.10 10.60
C LEU A 505 14.28 -2.73 10.52
N HIS A 506 13.74 -3.19 11.67
CA HIS A 506 12.37 -3.66 11.75
C HIS A 506 11.53 -2.80 12.69
N LEU A 507 10.29 -2.52 12.29
CA LEU A 507 9.23 -2.09 13.20
C LEU A 507 8.74 -3.31 13.98
N TYR A 508 8.61 -3.17 15.30
CA TYR A 508 8.09 -4.23 16.16
C TYR A 508 6.78 -3.77 16.83
N PHE A 509 5.74 -4.57 16.67
CA PHE A 509 4.45 -4.39 17.32
C PHE A 509 4.11 -5.61 18.16
N GLN A 510 3.43 -5.37 19.28
CA GLN A 510 2.92 -6.41 20.18
C GLN A 510 1.52 -5.99 20.62
N SER A 511 0.53 -6.84 20.36
CA SER A 511 -0.89 -6.61 20.65
C SER A 511 -1.38 -5.26 20.11
N ASP A 512 -1.12 -5.00 18.83
CA ASP A 512 -1.45 -3.76 18.12
C ASP A 512 -0.88 -2.48 18.78
N GLN A 513 0.18 -2.61 19.57
CA GLN A 513 0.92 -1.50 20.15
C GLN A 513 2.35 -1.47 19.60
N PHE A 514 2.78 -0.30 19.12
CA PHE A 514 4.15 -0.11 18.67
C PHE A 514 5.14 -0.23 19.85
N GLN A 515 6.12 -1.11 19.70
CA GLN A 515 7.13 -1.42 20.72
C GLN A 515 8.48 -0.76 20.44
N GLY A 516 8.66 -0.16 19.26
CA GLY A 516 9.92 0.44 18.84
C GLY A 516 10.57 -0.29 17.67
N TYR A 517 11.89 -0.16 17.57
CA TYR A 517 12.67 -0.67 16.45
C TYR A 517 13.60 -1.80 16.88
N LEU A 518 13.75 -2.79 16.01
CA LEU A 518 14.83 -3.78 16.09
C LEU A 518 15.90 -3.41 15.06
N VAL A 519 17.11 -3.16 15.56
CA VAL A 519 18.23 -2.64 14.78
C VAL A 519 19.30 -3.72 14.70
N LYS A 520 19.58 -4.21 13.50
CA LYS A 520 20.66 -5.19 13.27
C LYS A 520 21.92 -4.48 12.82
N HIS A 521 23.03 -4.75 13.52
CA HIS A 521 24.31 -4.08 13.31
C HIS A 521 25.51 -4.99 13.62
N HIS A 522 26.68 -4.58 13.14
CA HIS A 522 27.95 -5.25 13.38
C HIS A 522 28.74 -4.51 14.45
N ALA A 523 29.32 -5.25 15.39
CA ALA A 523 30.17 -4.68 16.43
C ALA A 523 31.37 -5.61 16.69
N THR A 524 32.53 -5.03 16.94
CA THR A 524 33.71 -5.80 17.35
C THR A 524 33.70 -5.97 18.86
N ASN A 525 33.66 -7.21 19.32
CA ASN A 525 33.81 -7.53 20.73
C ASN A 525 35.25 -7.25 21.16
N LEU A 526 35.44 -6.27 22.05
CA LEU A 526 36.77 -5.81 22.47
C LEU A 526 37.56 -6.85 23.28
N ALA A 527 36.88 -7.78 23.97
CA ALA A 527 37.54 -8.80 24.76
C ALA A 527 38.11 -9.93 23.88
N THR A 528 37.40 -10.27 22.79
CA THR A 528 37.78 -11.38 21.91
C THR A 528 38.41 -10.90 20.60
N SER A 529 38.33 -9.59 20.31
CA SER A 529 38.68 -8.98 19.02
C SER A 529 37.96 -9.61 17.82
N LYS A 530 36.76 -10.18 18.05
CA LYS A 530 35.95 -10.81 16.99
C LYS A 530 34.82 -9.89 16.59
N LEU A 531 34.52 -9.87 15.29
CA LEU A 531 33.32 -9.23 14.76
C LEU A 531 32.09 -10.08 15.11
N GLU A 532 31.08 -9.43 15.68
CA GLU A 532 29.81 -10.03 16.06
C GLU A 532 28.66 -9.29 15.36
N THR A 533 27.58 -10.02 15.10
CA THR A 533 26.33 -9.44 14.61
C THR A 533 25.32 -9.45 15.73
N LEU A 534 24.75 -8.28 16.00
CA LEU A 534 23.82 -8.06 17.11
C LEU A 534 22.50 -7.53 16.57
N GLU A 535 21.42 -7.76 17.32
CA GLU A 535 20.14 -7.11 17.13
C GLU A 535 19.78 -6.40 18.43
N THR A 536 19.48 -5.10 18.34
CA THR A 536 19.16 -4.26 19.49
C THR A 536 17.73 -3.78 19.40
N TRP A 537 16.94 -4.02 20.45
CA TRP A 537 15.61 -3.46 20.60
C TRP A 537 15.66 -2.11 21.28
N VAL A 538 15.18 -1.07 20.59
CA VAL A 538 15.06 0.30 21.11
C VAL A 538 13.59 0.72 21.16
N MET A 539 13.13 1.08 22.36
CA MET A 539 11.75 1.53 22.63
C MET A 539 11.72 3.03 22.93
N PRO A 540 10.80 3.81 22.33
CA PRO A 540 10.64 5.21 22.69
C PRO A 540 10.16 5.37 24.14
N ARG A 541 10.67 6.40 24.84
CA ARG A 541 10.19 6.72 26.19
C ARG A 541 8.80 7.33 26.12
N LYS A 542 7.95 7.01 27.09
CA LYS A 542 6.64 7.67 27.26
C LYS A 542 6.84 9.12 27.69
N THR A 543 6.52 10.05 26.81
CA THR A 543 6.66 11.51 27.05
C THR A 543 5.34 12.19 27.40
N TYR A 544 4.21 11.66 26.93
CA TYR A 544 2.89 12.19 27.26
C TYR A 544 2.60 12.07 28.76
N LYS A 545 2.24 13.20 29.39
CA LYS A 545 1.88 13.30 30.80
C LYS A 545 0.70 14.25 30.94
N VAL A 546 -0.30 13.84 31.71
CA VAL A 546 -1.44 14.68 32.07
C VAL A 546 -1.08 15.50 33.32
N ALA A 547 -1.29 16.82 33.27
CA ALA A 547 -1.08 17.68 34.43
C ALA A 547 -2.10 17.36 35.55
N SER A 548 -1.66 17.40 36.81
CA SER A 548 -2.51 17.21 38.00
C SER A 548 -2.60 18.51 38.83
N PRO A 549 -3.76 18.83 39.46
CA PRO A 549 -5.00 18.06 39.45
C PRO A 549 -5.75 18.21 38.11
N PRO A 550 -6.50 17.19 37.67
CA PRO A 550 -7.37 17.33 36.51
C PRO A 550 -8.51 18.28 36.88
N SER A 551 -8.37 19.58 36.58
CA SER A 551 -9.50 20.50 36.66
C SER A 551 -10.53 20.09 35.62
N THR A 552 -11.64 19.52 36.10
CA THR A 552 -12.83 19.07 35.35
C THR A 552 -12.58 18.04 34.22
N PHE A 553 -13.62 17.27 33.89
CA PHE A 553 -13.58 16.24 32.83
C PHE A 553 -13.25 16.89 31.47
N ASN A 554 -11.97 16.84 31.09
CA ASN A 554 -11.49 17.32 29.80
C ASN A 554 -11.54 16.20 28.75
N ARG A 555 -11.85 16.57 27.51
CA ARG A 555 -11.95 15.64 26.36
C ARG A 555 -10.60 15.14 25.83
N LEU A 556 -9.49 15.67 26.33
CA LEU A 556 -8.14 15.30 25.86
C LEU A 556 -7.79 13.89 26.36
N GLN A 557 -7.58 12.97 25.41
CA GLN A 557 -7.21 11.58 25.70
C GLN A 557 -5.73 11.29 25.41
N PHE A 558 -5.17 11.92 24.38
CA PHE A 558 -3.79 11.72 23.91
C PHE A 558 -3.31 12.93 23.11
N ALA A 559 -1.99 13.14 23.03
CA ALA A 559 -1.33 14.12 22.18
C ALA A 559 0.03 13.56 21.74
N GLU A 560 0.28 13.55 20.43
CA GLU A 560 1.50 13.05 19.77
C GLU A 560 2.00 14.05 18.73
#